data_AF-A0A9C7PMP1-F1
#
_entry.id   AF-A0A9C7PMP1-F1
#
_cell.length_a   1.000
_cell.length_b   1.000
_cell.length_c   1.000
_cell.angle_alpha   90.00
_cell.angle_beta   90.00
_cell.angle_gamma   90.00
#
_symmetry.space_group_name_H-M   'P 1'
#
loop_
_entity.id
_entity.type
_entity.pdbx_description
1 polymer ?
#
loop_
_entity_poly.entity_id
_entity_poly.type
_entity_poly.pdbx_seq_one_letter_code
_entity_poly.pdbx_strand_id
1 'polypeptide(L)'
;MTTKVLNNYCAASSIVATHRVLGMAQALGLDRRNLLEVMKNSSGANWFADHIDQIDWSDEGYSPDNTIGIVEKDVQATLDSVVEFPDIDRWPIDDALLEALQRLKPLELNPPTS
;
A
#
# COMPACT_ATOMS: atom_id res chain seq x y z
N MET A 1 -18.68 -3.61 -10.78
CA MET A 1 -17.99 -4.14 -9.58
C MET A 1 -16.55 -4.54 -9.91
N THR A 2 -16.29 -5.28 -11.00
CA THR A 2 -14.94 -5.70 -11.45
C THR A 2 -13.91 -4.56 -11.57
N THR A 3 -14.28 -3.42 -12.15
CA THR A 3 -13.36 -2.25 -12.25
C THR A 3 -12.90 -1.73 -10.89
N LYS A 4 -13.76 -1.77 -9.87
CA LYS A 4 -13.43 -1.28 -8.53
C LYS A 4 -12.45 -2.20 -7.81
N VAL A 5 -12.64 -3.52 -7.92
CA VAL A 5 -11.75 -4.50 -7.28
C VAL A 5 -10.36 -4.51 -7.94
N LEU A 6 -10.29 -4.42 -9.28
CA LEU A 6 -9.03 -4.23 -10.00
C LEU A 6 -8.30 -2.93 -9.60
N ASN A 7 -9.04 -1.83 -9.41
CA ASN A 7 -8.47 -0.59 -8.88
C ASN A 7 -7.91 -0.79 -7.46
N ASN A 8 -8.61 -1.53 -6.59
CA ASN A 8 -8.17 -1.77 -5.22
C ASN A 8 -6.89 -2.63 -5.16
N TYR A 9 -6.68 -3.53 -6.12
CA TYR A 9 -5.39 -4.21 -6.30
C TYR A 9 -4.26 -3.21 -6.57
N CYS A 10 -4.45 -2.26 -7.51
CA CYS A 10 -3.46 -1.21 -7.78
C CYS A 10 -3.26 -0.25 -6.59
N ALA A 11 -4.32 0.02 -5.83
CA ALA A 11 -4.23 0.82 -4.60
C ALA A 11 -3.38 0.08 -3.54
N ALA A 12 -3.61 -1.22 -3.36
CA ALA A 12 -2.85 -2.06 -2.44
C ALA A 12 -1.35 -2.05 -2.74
N SER A 13 -0.95 -2.16 -4.02
CA SER A 13 0.46 -2.10 -4.41
C SER A 13 1.10 -0.75 -4.08
N SER A 14 0.35 0.35 -4.26
CA SER A 14 0.79 1.71 -3.91
C SER A 14 0.95 1.89 -2.40
N ILE A 15 0.01 1.38 -1.60
CA ILE A 15 0.07 1.40 -0.13
C ILE A 15 1.31 0.64 0.35
N VAL A 16 1.48 -0.61 -0.11
CA VAL A 16 2.61 -1.47 0.27
C VAL A 16 3.95 -0.87 -0.12
N ALA A 17 4.08 -0.41 -1.37
CA ALA A 17 5.32 0.17 -1.86
C ALA A 17 5.69 1.43 -1.07
N THR A 18 4.72 2.32 -0.84
CA THR A 18 4.93 3.58 -0.10
C THR A 18 5.33 3.30 1.35
N HIS A 19 4.58 2.43 2.06
CA HIS A 19 4.95 2.01 3.41
C HIS A 19 6.37 1.45 3.48
N ARG A 20 6.71 0.58 2.53
CA ARG A 20 8.02 -0.08 2.48
C ARG A 20 9.16 0.92 2.28
N VAL A 21 9.05 1.86 1.34
CA VAL A 21 10.12 2.85 1.10
C VAL A 21 10.22 3.88 2.23
N LEU A 22 9.12 4.22 2.89
CA LEU A 22 9.15 5.09 4.07
C LEU A 22 9.80 4.40 5.28
N GLY A 23 9.56 3.09 5.46
CA GLY A 23 10.29 2.29 6.45
C GLY A 23 11.79 2.19 6.15
N MET A 24 12.16 2.03 4.87
CA MET A 24 13.57 2.08 4.44
C MET A 24 14.19 3.46 4.69
N ALA A 25 13.48 4.54 4.38
CA ALA A 25 13.93 5.90 4.62
C ALA A 25 14.23 6.13 6.10
N GLN A 26 13.35 5.68 7.00
CA GLN A 26 13.59 5.73 8.45
C GLN A 26 14.87 4.98 8.85
N ALA A 27 15.06 3.75 8.35
CA ALA A 27 16.25 2.95 8.66
C ALA A 27 17.55 3.59 8.12
N LEU A 28 17.46 4.35 7.04
CA LEU A 28 18.56 5.08 6.43
C LEU A 28 18.78 6.48 7.03
N GLY A 29 17.95 6.91 8.00
CA GLY A 29 18.02 8.25 8.60
C GLY A 29 17.60 9.37 7.64
N LEU A 30 16.83 9.04 6.60
CA LEU A 30 16.29 10.02 5.65
C LEU A 30 14.99 10.62 6.16
N ASP A 31 14.78 11.90 5.86
CA ASP A 31 13.50 12.56 6.10
C ASP A 31 12.43 11.97 5.16
N ARG A 32 11.44 11.29 5.77
CA ARG A 32 10.30 10.68 5.09
C ARG A 32 9.42 11.72 4.37
N ARG A 33 9.29 12.93 4.91
CA ARG A 33 8.52 14.01 4.27
C ARG A 33 9.23 14.52 3.02
N ASN A 34 10.55 14.67 3.08
CA ASN A 34 11.34 15.01 1.91
C ASN A 34 11.27 13.90 0.83
N LEU A 35 11.28 12.61 1.22
CA LEU A 35 11.08 11.52 0.27
C LEU A 35 9.71 11.60 -0.43
N LEU A 36 8.63 11.85 0.31
CA LEU A 36 7.29 12.03 -0.27
C LEU A 36 7.26 13.19 -1.28
N GLU A 37 7.91 14.32 -0.97
CA GLU A 37 7.99 15.45 -1.90
C GLU A 37 8.78 15.11 -3.18
N VAL A 38 9.88 14.35 -3.05
CA VAL A 38 10.61 13.85 -4.23
C VAL A 38 9.75 12.90 -5.05
N MET A 39 9.04 11.96 -4.40
CA MET A 39 8.14 11.02 -5.07
C MET A 39 7.06 11.76 -5.87
N LYS A 40 6.39 12.74 -5.26
CA LYS A 40 5.33 13.55 -5.87
C LYS A 40 5.76 14.27 -7.15
N ASN A 41 7.03 14.66 -7.24
CA ASN A 41 7.60 15.36 -8.41
C ASN A 41 8.37 14.43 -9.37
N SER A 42 8.28 13.11 -9.18
CA SER A 42 9.04 12.11 -9.94
C SER A 42 8.15 10.95 -10.41
N SER A 43 8.73 10.00 -11.15
CA SER A 43 8.02 8.79 -11.62
C SER A 43 7.60 7.82 -10.50
N GLY A 44 7.97 8.10 -9.25
CA GLY A 44 7.51 7.36 -8.07
C GLY A 44 6.16 7.83 -7.51
N ALA A 45 5.58 8.90 -8.06
CA ALA A 45 4.29 9.42 -7.66
C ALA A 45 3.20 8.34 -7.76
N ASN A 46 2.35 8.29 -6.75
CA ASN A 46 1.23 7.37 -6.70
C ASN A 46 0.13 7.95 -5.80
N TRP A 47 -1.11 7.49 -6.00
CA TRP A 47 -2.27 8.07 -5.32
C TRP A 47 -2.13 8.06 -3.79
N PHE A 48 -1.62 6.97 -3.19
CA PHE A 48 -1.51 6.88 -1.75
C PHE A 48 -0.46 7.85 -1.18
N ALA A 49 0.72 7.93 -1.79
CA ALA A 49 1.78 8.85 -1.37
C ALA A 49 1.37 10.33 -1.55
N ASP A 50 0.75 10.65 -2.68
CA ASP A 50 0.34 12.02 -3.00
C ASP A 50 -0.79 12.53 -2.09
N HIS A 51 -1.57 11.59 -1.52
CA HIS A 51 -2.73 11.90 -0.68
C HIS A 51 -2.54 11.52 0.81
N ILE A 52 -1.30 11.22 1.23
CA ILE A 52 -1.02 10.61 2.52
C ILE A 52 -1.53 11.45 3.71
N ASP A 53 -1.53 12.78 3.59
CA ASP A 53 -2.03 13.70 4.63
C ASP A 53 -3.55 13.91 4.61
N GLN A 54 -4.26 13.45 3.57
CA GLN A 54 -5.73 13.54 3.48
C GLN A 54 -6.43 12.20 3.76
N ILE A 55 -5.66 11.14 4.00
CA ILE A 55 -6.17 9.80 4.26
C ILE A 55 -6.06 9.52 5.77
N ASP A 56 -7.21 9.39 6.44
CA ASP A 56 -7.29 9.25 7.91
C ASP A 56 -6.63 7.97 8.47
N TRP A 57 -6.37 6.98 7.63
CA TRP A 57 -5.78 5.68 8.00
C TRP A 57 -4.38 5.48 7.41
N SER A 58 -3.77 6.51 6.83
CA SER A 58 -2.52 6.38 6.07
C SER A 58 -1.32 5.94 6.93
N ASP A 59 -1.36 6.24 8.22
CA ASP A 59 -0.35 5.90 9.21
C ASP A 59 -0.59 4.55 9.90
N GLU A 60 -1.72 3.89 9.64
CA GLU A 60 -2.04 2.61 10.26
C GLU A 60 -1.17 1.46 9.72
N GLY A 61 -0.86 0.51 10.60
CA GLY A 61 -0.35 -0.81 10.21
C GLY A 61 -1.49 -1.77 9.85
N TYR A 62 -1.15 -3.04 9.60
CA TYR A 62 -2.16 -4.05 9.36
C TYR A 62 -2.98 -4.38 10.62
N SER A 63 -4.30 -4.41 10.47
CA SER A 63 -5.23 -5.08 11.38
C SER A 63 -6.37 -5.70 10.56
N PRO A 64 -6.87 -6.89 10.89
CA PRO A 64 -8.01 -7.47 10.19
C PRO A 64 -9.30 -6.62 10.27
N ASP A 65 -9.36 -5.71 11.25
CA ASP A 65 -10.52 -4.89 11.59
C ASP A 65 -10.41 -3.43 11.09
N ASN A 66 -9.32 -3.05 10.43
CA ASN A 66 -9.10 -1.69 9.92
C ASN A 66 -9.15 -1.60 8.39
N THR A 67 -8.92 -0.39 7.86
CA THR A 67 -8.96 -0.15 6.41
C THR A 67 -7.94 -0.98 5.64
N ILE A 68 -6.74 -1.22 6.19
CA ILE A 68 -5.74 -2.07 5.55
C ILE A 68 -6.23 -3.53 5.45
N GLY A 69 -6.91 -4.04 6.48
CA GLY A 69 -7.58 -5.35 6.44
C GLY A 69 -8.73 -5.42 5.43
N ILE A 70 -9.41 -4.29 5.15
CA ILE A 70 -10.41 -4.21 4.06
C ILE A 70 -9.72 -4.27 2.70
N VAL A 71 -8.62 -3.54 2.52
CA VAL A 71 -7.82 -3.56 1.28
C VAL A 71 -7.31 -4.97 0.97
N GLU A 72 -6.83 -5.70 1.97
CA GLU A 72 -6.44 -7.12 1.82
C GLU A 72 -7.62 -7.97 1.31
N LYS A 73 -8.80 -7.86 1.94
CA LYS A 73 -10.01 -8.59 1.52
C LYS A 73 -10.40 -8.27 0.08
N ASP A 74 -10.25 -7.01 -0.35
CA ASP A 74 -10.53 -6.60 -1.72
C ASP A 74 -9.52 -7.18 -2.73
N VAL A 75 -8.24 -7.27 -2.36
CA VAL A 75 -7.22 -7.95 -3.18
C VAL A 75 -7.55 -9.44 -3.30
N GLN A 76 -7.88 -10.11 -2.19
CA GLN A 76 -8.28 -11.52 -2.20
C GLN A 76 -9.52 -11.73 -3.08
N ALA A 77 -10.55 -10.90 -2.93
CA ALA A 77 -11.75 -10.96 -3.76
C ALA A 77 -11.46 -10.74 -5.26
N THR A 78 -10.45 -9.91 -5.59
CA THR A 78 -9.98 -9.73 -6.96
C THR A 78 -9.40 -11.03 -7.50
N LEU A 79 -8.48 -11.66 -6.77
CA LEU A 79 -7.83 -12.91 -7.17
C LEU A 79 -8.82 -14.07 -7.29
N ASP A 80 -9.76 -14.17 -6.34
CA ASP A 80 -10.83 -15.17 -6.38
C ASP A 80 -11.75 -14.95 -7.59
N SER A 81 -11.98 -13.70 -8.00
CA SER A 81 -12.83 -13.41 -9.16
C SER A 81 -12.22 -13.80 -10.50
N VAL A 82 -10.88 -13.90 -10.58
CA VAL A 82 -10.18 -14.22 -11.83
C VAL A 82 -9.72 -15.68 -11.91
N VAL A 83 -9.85 -16.46 -10.83
CA VAL A 83 -9.36 -17.85 -10.77
C VAL A 83 -10.01 -18.80 -11.78
N GLU A 84 -11.27 -18.54 -12.15
CA GLU A 84 -12.02 -19.34 -13.12
C GLU A 84 -11.68 -18.98 -14.58
N PHE A 85 -10.82 -17.98 -14.81
CA PHE A 85 -10.42 -17.54 -16.14
C PHE A 85 -9.05 -18.15 -16.50
N PRO A 86 -9.01 -19.19 -17.34
CA PRO A 86 -7.78 -19.96 -17.61
C PRO A 86 -6.68 -19.17 -18.31
N ASP A 87 -7.01 -18.01 -18.90
CA ASP A 87 -6.05 -17.11 -19.55
C ASP A 87 -5.39 -16.12 -18.56
N ILE A 88 -5.80 -16.13 -17.29
CA ILE A 88 -5.25 -15.27 -16.23
C ILE A 88 -4.45 -16.13 -15.25
N ASP A 89 -3.14 -16.16 -15.45
CA ASP A 89 -2.23 -16.84 -14.54
C ASP A 89 -2.08 -16.06 -13.23
N ARG A 90 -2.03 -16.79 -12.11
CA ARG A 90 -1.58 -16.23 -10.82
C ARG A 90 -0.08 -15.94 -10.90
N TRP A 91 0.32 -14.73 -10.55
CA TRP A 91 1.71 -14.31 -10.55
C TRP A 91 2.30 -14.32 -9.13
N PRO A 92 3.63 -14.45 -8.96
CA PRO A 92 4.25 -14.42 -7.63
C PRO A 92 3.96 -13.15 -6.83
N ILE A 93 3.69 -12.04 -7.51
CA ILE A 93 3.35 -10.76 -6.89
C ILE A 93 1.98 -10.79 -6.19
N ASP A 94 1.06 -11.67 -6.58
CA ASP A 94 -0.28 -11.75 -6.01
C ASP A 94 -0.21 -12.19 -4.53
N ASP A 95 0.54 -13.25 -4.27
CA ASP A 95 0.79 -13.75 -2.92
C ASP A 95 1.67 -12.79 -2.13
N ALA A 96 2.72 -12.26 -2.77
CA ALA A 96 3.62 -11.30 -2.13
C ALA A 96 2.91 -10.01 -1.72
N LEU A 97 1.90 -9.56 -2.48
CA LEU A 97 1.12 -8.37 -2.15
C LEU A 97 0.25 -8.58 -0.91
N LEU A 98 -0.44 -9.73 -0.82
CA LEU A 98 -1.21 -10.12 0.36
C LEU A 98 -0.31 -10.24 1.60
N GLU A 99 0.82 -10.95 1.47
CA GLU A 99 1.78 -11.07 2.57
C GLU A 99 2.37 -9.71 2.98
N ALA A 100 2.63 -8.82 2.03
CA ALA A 100 3.19 -7.51 2.32
C ALA A 100 2.18 -6.61 3.04
N LEU A 101 0.90 -6.65 2.67
CA LEU A 101 -0.17 -5.96 3.40
C LEU A 101 -0.21 -6.40 4.86
N GLN A 102 -0.17 -7.71 5.13
CA GLN A 102 -0.18 -8.27 6.49
C GLN A 102 1.05 -7.87 7.33
N ARG A 103 2.15 -7.48 6.68
CA ARG A 103 3.40 -7.07 7.33
C ARG A 103 3.52 -5.56 7.54
N LEU A 104 2.55 -4.78 7.11
CA LEU A 104 2.59 -3.33 7.28
C LEU A 104 2.62 -2.95 8.75
N LYS A 105 3.58 -2.10 9.09
CA LYS A 105 3.72 -1.48 10.41
C LYS A 105 3.21 -0.05 10.33
N PRO A 106 2.73 0.53 11.45
CA PRO A 106 2.34 1.93 11.47
C PRO A 106 3.47 2.85 10.99
N LEU A 107 3.11 3.92 10.27
CA LEU A 107 4.06 4.94 9.82
C LEU A 107 4.16 6.08 10.82
N GLU A 108 5.38 6.49 11.12
CA GLU A 108 5.64 7.67 11.95
C GLU A 108 6.09 8.84 11.08
N LEU A 109 5.19 9.46 10.32
CA LEU A 109 5.59 10.46 9.31
C LEU A 109 6.26 11.72 9.89
N ASN A 110 5.97 12.05 11.14
CA ASN A 110 6.56 13.19 11.84
C ASN A 110 7.54 12.68 12.91
N PRO A 111 8.70 13.33 13.12
CA PRO A 111 9.56 13.02 14.26
C PRO A 111 8.78 13.27 15.57
N PRO A 112 9.08 12.54 16.66
CA PRO A 112 8.46 12.82 17.95
C PRO A 112 8.71 14.28 18.32
N THR A 113 7.63 15.01 18.61
CA THR A 113 7.71 16.37 19.17
C THR A 113 8.52 16.28 20.46
N SER A 114 9.68 16.95 20.48
CA SER A 114 10.52 17.12 21.67
C SER A 114 9.84 17.99 22.71
#